data_AF-A0A1G3TB25-F1
#
_entry.id   AF-A0A1G3TB25-F1
#
_cell.length_a   1.000
_cell.length_b   1.000
_cell.length_c   1.000
_cell.angle_alpha   90.00
_cell.angle_beta   90.00
_cell.angle_gamma   90.00
#
_symmetry.space_group_name_H-M   'P 1'
#
loop_
_entity.id
_entity.type
_entity.pdbx_description
1 polymer ?
#
loop_
_entity_poly.entity_id
_entity_poly.type
_entity_poly.pdbx_seq_one_letter_code
_entity_poly.pdbx_strand_id
1 'polypeptide(L)'
;MIKPNKISTKIKLIGALLIFLMASVIVTTIYLNQQNIKDALVINIAGKQRMLTQKIAKNIFYTYYNSTQDFYELNSASDEFINGLNTLKHGDHDKGILVAPTNKISNQLVEVSKLWEKFYEDVQNFKLLSSSDVKKTEELESTVASIYKHNTILLDNVDKLVTMYTNHSEDKTNFIKSFQYSSGAILFLLFIYSLMQLKAIESHVDSFMQYSKMLVDNEDISNLTPIKLEAESESEIVEVSDTINCFINKINSAVGYSNEALLQSQKASSKLEELTDEFDTILVELKDKSLASKHLNNSEDMVIESTEELINSTKKLTNLKKELDKLIKSCQELKS
;
A
#
# COMPACT_ATOMS: atom_id res chain seq x y z
N MET A 1 12.92 -17.14 17.16
CA MET A 1 13.71 -16.44 16.13
C MET A 1 12.75 -16.08 15.01
N ILE A 2 12.45 -14.80 14.81
CA ILE A 2 11.53 -14.34 13.76
C ILE A 2 12.22 -14.61 12.42
N LYS A 3 11.62 -15.40 11.53
CA LYS A 3 12.19 -15.64 10.20
C LYS A 3 12.25 -14.30 9.46
N PRO A 4 13.41 -13.93 8.88
CA PRO A 4 13.50 -12.71 8.08
C PRO A 4 12.49 -12.76 6.93
N ASN A 5 11.86 -11.63 6.64
CA ASN A 5 10.84 -11.55 5.60
C ASN A 5 11.48 -11.62 4.22
N LYS A 6 10.84 -12.36 3.31
CA LYS A 6 11.24 -12.45 1.90
C LYS A 6 11.16 -11.10 1.20
N ILE A 7 12.12 -10.78 0.33
CA ILE A 7 12.09 -9.59 -0.55
C ILE A 7 10.76 -9.55 -1.31
N SER A 8 10.38 -10.67 -1.93
CA SER A 8 9.13 -10.77 -2.70
C SER A 8 7.89 -10.49 -1.85
N THR A 9 7.91 -10.88 -0.56
CA THR A 9 6.77 -10.67 0.34
C THR A 9 6.65 -9.21 0.75
N LYS A 10 7.77 -8.56 1.10
CA LYS A 10 7.79 -7.12 1.40
C LYS A 10 7.25 -6.29 0.23
N ILE A 11 7.75 -6.54 -0.99
CA ILE A 11 7.33 -5.82 -2.20
C ILE A 11 5.85 -6.07 -2.52
N LYS A 12 5.38 -7.33 -2.49
CA LYS A 12 3.98 -7.66 -2.76
C LYS A 12 3.03 -7.03 -1.76
N LEU A 13 3.38 -7.04 -0.47
CA LEU A 13 2.53 -6.49 0.58
C LEU A 13 2.41 -4.97 0.45
N ILE A 14 3.52 -4.27 0.25
CA ILE A 14 3.52 -2.80 0.04
C ILE A 14 2.75 -2.44 -1.23
N GLY A 15 3.01 -3.14 -2.34
CA GLY A 15 2.32 -2.91 -3.61
C GLY A 15 0.81 -3.15 -3.52
N ALA A 16 0.39 -4.27 -2.90
CA ALA A 16 -1.01 -4.59 -2.69
C ALA A 16 -1.72 -3.54 -1.82
N LEU A 17 -1.07 -3.09 -0.75
CA LEU A 17 -1.60 -2.07 0.15
C LEU A 17 -1.76 -0.71 -0.54
N LEU A 18 -0.78 -0.30 -1.36
CA LEU A 18 -0.87 0.92 -2.17
C LEU A 18 -2.02 0.85 -3.19
N ILE A 19 -2.13 -0.26 -3.93
CA ILE A 19 -3.20 -0.45 -4.92
C ILE A 19 -4.57 -0.44 -4.24
N PHE A 20 -4.71 -1.16 -3.11
CA PHE A 20 -5.94 -1.20 -2.35
C PHE A 20 -6.38 0.19 -1.87
N LEU A 21 -5.46 0.96 -1.28
CA LEU A 21 -5.75 2.32 -0.83
C LEU A 21 -6.12 3.25 -1.99
N MET A 22 -5.40 3.18 -3.11
CA MET A 22 -5.75 3.95 -4.31
C MET A 22 -7.15 3.61 -4.82
N ALA A 23 -7.48 2.32 -4.93
CA ALA A 23 -8.79 1.87 -5.37
C ALA A 23 -9.90 2.36 -4.42
N SER A 24 -9.66 2.28 -3.10
CA SER A 24 -10.59 2.78 -2.09
C SER A 24 -10.89 4.27 -2.27
N VAL A 25 -9.86 5.10 -2.50
CA VAL A 25 -10.03 6.54 -2.74
C VAL A 25 -10.81 6.81 -4.03
N ILE A 26 -10.50 6.09 -5.12
CA ILE A 26 -11.17 6.25 -6.42
C ILE A 26 -12.64 5.87 -6.32
N VAL A 27 -12.95 4.69 -5.77
CA VAL A 27 -14.34 4.19 -5.63
C VAL A 27 -15.17 5.15 -4.80
N THR A 28 -14.63 5.60 -3.66
CA THR A 28 -15.31 6.57 -2.79
C THR A 28 -15.58 7.86 -3.56
N THR A 29 -14.60 8.37 -4.31
CA THR A 29 -14.76 9.58 -5.13
C THR A 29 -15.86 9.45 -6.18
N ILE A 30 -15.91 8.32 -6.90
CA ILE A 30 -16.94 8.05 -7.92
C ILE A 30 -18.33 8.00 -7.28
N TYR A 31 -18.49 7.20 -6.21
CA TYR A 31 -19.75 7.07 -5.48
C TYR A 31 -20.32 8.42 -5.05
N LEU A 32 -19.44 9.32 -4.60
CA LEU A 32 -19.83 10.63 -4.09
C LEU A 32 -20.16 11.62 -5.19
N ASN A 33 -19.44 11.58 -6.30
CA ASN A 33 -19.77 12.42 -7.45
C ASN A 33 -21.19 12.10 -7.97
N GLN A 34 -21.54 10.82 -8.04
CA GLN A 34 -22.91 10.41 -8.39
C GLN A 34 -23.95 10.94 -7.39
N GLN A 35 -23.62 10.95 -6.11
CA GLN A 35 -24.51 11.43 -5.07
C GLN A 35 -24.67 12.96 -5.09
N ASN A 36 -23.60 13.71 -5.39
CA ASN A 36 -23.64 15.17 -5.52
C ASN A 36 -24.59 15.62 -6.64
N ILE A 37 -24.69 14.88 -7.74
CA ILE A 37 -25.64 15.15 -8.83
C ILE A 37 -27.09 15.05 -8.32
N LYS A 38 -27.39 14.05 -7.48
CA LYS A 38 -28.71 13.88 -6.88
C LYS A 38 -29.02 14.98 -5.87
N ASP A 39 -28.05 15.33 -5.03
CA ASP A 39 -28.21 16.38 -4.03
C ASP A 39 -28.46 17.75 -4.73
N ALA A 40 -27.81 18.02 -5.86
CA ALA A 40 -28.08 19.22 -6.69
C ALA A 40 -29.51 19.24 -7.29
N LEU A 41 -30.03 18.11 -7.73
CA LEU A 41 -31.41 18.01 -8.23
C LEU A 41 -32.42 18.33 -7.12
N VAL A 42 -32.20 17.80 -5.91
CA VAL A 42 -33.05 18.07 -4.74
C VAL A 42 -33.03 19.54 -4.37
N ILE A 43 -31.84 20.17 -4.33
CA ILE A 43 -31.69 21.61 -4.07
C ILE A 43 -32.41 22.43 -5.14
N ASN A 44 -32.36 22.04 -6.41
CA ASN A 44 -33.08 22.73 -7.49
C ASN A 44 -34.60 22.63 -7.31
N ILE A 45 -35.13 21.46 -6.95
CA ILE A 45 -36.57 21.28 -6.69
C ILE A 45 -37.02 22.13 -5.50
N ALA A 46 -36.26 22.11 -4.39
CA ALA A 46 -36.52 22.95 -3.22
C ALA A 46 -36.42 24.44 -3.57
N GLY A 47 -35.41 24.83 -4.34
CA GLY A 47 -35.22 26.20 -4.82
C GLY A 47 -36.38 26.69 -5.68
N LYS A 48 -36.91 25.82 -6.56
CA LYS A 48 -38.08 26.10 -7.38
C LYS A 48 -39.33 26.36 -6.53
N GLN A 49 -39.46 25.72 -5.37
CA GLN A 49 -40.59 25.99 -4.46
C GLN A 49 -40.65 27.47 -4.06
N ARG A 50 -39.50 28.12 -3.76
CA ARG A 50 -39.46 29.57 -3.43
C ARG A 50 -40.04 30.43 -4.55
N MET A 51 -39.63 30.14 -5.77
CA MET A 51 -40.12 30.85 -6.96
C MET A 51 -41.63 30.62 -7.16
N LEU A 52 -42.10 29.39 -6.93
CA LEU A 52 -43.50 29.02 -7.09
C LEU A 52 -44.41 29.73 -6.07
N THR A 53 -44.01 29.90 -4.81
CA THR A 53 -44.83 30.68 -3.85
C THR A 53 -45.02 32.12 -4.32
N GLN A 54 -43.94 32.75 -4.82
CA GLN A 54 -44.00 34.10 -5.36
C GLN A 54 -44.79 34.17 -6.67
N LYS A 55 -44.66 33.17 -7.55
CA LYS A 55 -45.41 33.10 -8.82
C LYS A 55 -46.92 32.98 -8.57
N ILE A 56 -47.32 32.19 -7.57
CA ILE A 56 -48.72 32.04 -7.15
C ILE A 56 -49.25 33.38 -6.64
N ALA A 57 -48.57 34.01 -5.68
CA ALA A 57 -48.98 35.30 -5.12
C ALA A 57 -49.04 36.40 -6.20
N LYS A 58 -48.04 36.47 -7.09
CA LYS A 58 -48.01 37.41 -8.23
C LYS A 58 -49.23 37.26 -9.13
N ASN A 59 -49.57 36.02 -9.51
CA ASN A 59 -50.72 35.76 -10.35
C ASN A 59 -52.03 36.18 -9.66
N ILE A 60 -52.17 35.89 -8.37
CA ILE A 60 -53.34 36.33 -7.58
C ILE A 60 -53.47 37.86 -7.59
N PHE A 61 -52.39 38.60 -7.30
CA PHE A 61 -52.45 40.06 -7.31
C PHE A 61 -52.74 40.63 -8.70
N TYR A 62 -52.20 40.02 -9.75
CA TYR A 62 -52.47 40.42 -11.13
C TYR A 62 -53.94 40.20 -11.50
N THR A 63 -54.48 39.01 -11.21
CA THR A 63 -55.90 38.67 -11.41
C THR A 63 -56.80 39.60 -10.61
N TYR A 64 -56.47 39.87 -9.35
CA TYR A 64 -57.21 40.76 -8.47
C TYR A 64 -57.30 42.18 -9.04
N TYR A 65 -56.18 42.75 -9.46
CA TYR A 65 -56.13 44.12 -9.97
C TYR A 65 -56.79 44.27 -11.35
N ASN A 66 -56.58 43.31 -12.25
CA ASN A 66 -57.10 43.37 -13.61
C ASN A 66 -58.49 42.74 -13.78
N SER A 67 -59.06 42.16 -12.72
CA SER A 67 -60.36 41.47 -12.74
C SER A 67 -60.45 40.39 -13.83
N THR A 68 -59.34 39.71 -14.12
CA THR A 68 -59.32 38.59 -15.07
C THR A 68 -59.80 37.32 -14.37
N GLN A 69 -60.42 36.39 -15.08
CA GLN A 69 -60.82 35.07 -14.55
C GLN A 69 -59.99 33.92 -15.13
N ASP A 70 -58.80 34.24 -15.65
CA ASP A 70 -57.84 33.23 -16.12
C ASP A 70 -56.94 32.77 -14.97
N PHE A 71 -57.13 31.51 -14.56
CA PHE A 71 -56.36 30.86 -13.51
C PHE A 71 -55.38 29.81 -14.03
N TYR A 72 -55.15 29.72 -15.35
CA TYR A 72 -54.30 28.67 -15.92
C TYR A 72 -52.89 28.68 -15.32
N GLU A 73 -52.21 29.84 -15.33
CA GLU A 73 -50.86 29.96 -14.74
C GLU A 73 -50.84 29.72 -13.23
N LEU A 74 -51.90 30.13 -12.53
CA LEU A 74 -52.05 29.95 -11.08
C LEU A 74 -52.19 28.47 -10.72
N ASN A 75 -53.05 27.74 -11.42
CA ASN A 75 -53.27 26.31 -11.21
C ASN A 75 -52.00 25.54 -11.56
N SER A 76 -51.39 25.82 -12.71
CA SER A 76 -50.13 25.19 -13.13
C SER A 76 -49.01 25.40 -12.10
N ALA A 77 -48.85 26.61 -11.56
CA ALA A 77 -47.85 26.87 -10.52
C ALA A 77 -48.16 26.13 -9.20
N SER A 78 -49.45 26.02 -8.85
CA SER A 78 -49.88 25.30 -7.64
C SER A 78 -49.64 23.79 -7.77
N ASP A 79 -49.95 23.20 -8.92
CA ASP A 79 -49.72 21.78 -9.20
C ASP A 79 -48.22 21.47 -9.22
N GLU A 80 -47.40 22.34 -9.81
CA GLU A 80 -45.94 22.21 -9.75
C GLU A 80 -45.40 22.28 -8.32
N PHE A 81 -45.98 23.12 -7.46
CA PHE A 81 -45.59 23.22 -6.05
C PHE A 81 -45.93 21.93 -5.31
N ILE A 82 -47.16 21.43 -5.46
CA ILE A 82 -47.63 20.19 -4.85
C ILE A 82 -46.73 19.01 -5.27
N ASN A 83 -46.45 18.88 -6.56
CA ASN A 83 -45.60 17.82 -7.08
C ASN A 83 -44.17 17.91 -6.54
N GLY A 84 -43.60 19.11 -6.47
CA GLY A 84 -42.27 19.32 -5.90
C GLY A 84 -42.21 19.01 -4.41
N LEU A 85 -43.19 19.47 -3.63
CA LEU A 85 -43.27 19.17 -2.19
C LEU A 85 -43.44 17.67 -1.93
N ASN A 86 -44.28 16.99 -2.71
CA ASN A 86 -44.44 15.53 -2.63
C ASN A 86 -43.16 14.78 -2.96
N THR A 87 -42.43 15.22 -4.00
CA THR A 87 -41.13 14.66 -4.36
C THR A 87 -40.12 14.81 -3.22
N LEU A 88 -40.05 15.98 -2.58
CA LEU A 88 -39.13 16.22 -1.47
C LEU A 88 -39.49 15.42 -0.20
N LYS A 89 -40.78 15.12 0.00
CA LYS A 89 -41.28 14.42 1.18
C LYS A 89 -41.19 12.90 1.05
N HIS A 90 -41.57 12.36 -0.11
CA HIS A 90 -41.69 10.91 -0.32
C HIS A 90 -40.59 10.32 -1.20
N GLY A 91 -39.75 11.18 -1.79
CA GLY A 91 -38.79 10.77 -2.81
C GLY A 91 -39.44 10.54 -4.17
N ASP A 92 -38.61 10.20 -5.15
CA ASP A 92 -39.01 9.83 -6.52
C ASP A 92 -37.98 8.82 -7.03
N HIS A 93 -38.39 7.55 -7.12
CA HIS A 93 -37.51 6.46 -7.53
C HIS A 93 -37.03 6.60 -8.98
N ASP A 94 -37.88 7.10 -9.87
CA ASP A 94 -37.55 7.26 -11.29
C ASP A 94 -36.49 8.35 -11.49
N LYS A 95 -36.53 9.39 -10.65
CA LYS A 95 -35.49 10.44 -10.60
C LYS A 95 -34.33 10.11 -9.67
N GLY A 96 -34.35 8.95 -9.00
CA GLY A 96 -33.35 8.54 -8.02
C GLY A 96 -33.25 9.43 -6.79
N ILE A 97 -34.33 10.17 -6.47
CA ILE A 97 -34.44 11.06 -5.32
C ILE A 97 -34.92 10.23 -4.12
N LEU A 98 -34.14 10.26 -3.05
CA LEU A 98 -34.50 9.62 -1.79
C LEU A 98 -35.34 10.57 -0.93
N VAL A 99 -35.98 10.00 0.09
CA VAL A 99 -36.66 10.77 1.15
C VAL A 99 -35.69 11.71 1.88
N ALA A 100 -36.27 12.64 2.65
CA ALA A 100 -35.52 13.61 3.44
C ALA A 100 -34.33 12.97 4.19
N PRO A 101 -33.09 13.49 4.02
CA PRO A 101 -31.88 12.80 4.48
C PRO A 101 -31.65 12.93 5.99
N THR A 102 -32.38 13.83 6.68
CA THR A 102 -32.27 14.02 8.13
C THR A 102 -33.63 14.30 8.76
N ASN A 103 -33.77 13.96 10.05
CA ASN A 103 -34.97 14.28 10.83
C ASN A 103 -35.27 15.78 10.86
N LYS A 104 -34.23 16.64 10.87
CA LYS A 104 -34.40 18.10 10.85
C LYS A 104 -35.05 18.57 9.54
N ILE A 105 -34.56 18.08 8.41
CA ILE A 105 -35.13 18.40 7.08
C ILE A 105 -36.56 17.84 6.96
N SER A 106 -36.78 16.62 7.44
CA SER A 106 -38.12 16.02 7.48
C SER A 106 -39.11 16.86 8.28
N ASN A 107 -38.71 17.37 9.45
CA ASN A 107 -39.56 18.22 10.28
C ASN A 107 -39.85 19.57 9.58
N GLN A 108 -38.85 20.17 8.93
CA GLN A 108 -39.05 21.40 8.16
C GLN A 108 -40.01 21.19 6.99
N LEU A 109 -39.96 20.05 6.31
CA LEU A 109 -40.92 19.69 5.25
C LEU A 109 -42.35 19.57 5.79
N VAL A 110 -42.53 19.02 6.99
CA VAL A 110 -43.84 18.97 7.65
C VAL A 110 -44.36 20.37 7.96
N GLU A 111 -43.50 21.27 8.43
CA GLU A 111 -43.87 22.67 8.68
C GLU A 111 -44.26 23.39 7.38
N VAL A 112 -43.44 23.27 6.33
CA VAL A 112 -43.75 23.80 5.00
C VAL A 112 -45.07 23.24 4.46
N SER A 113 -45.35 21.95 4.66
CA SER A 113 -46.61 21.34 4.23
C SER A 113 -47.83 21.97 4.91
N LYS A 114 -47.76 22.22 6.23
CA LYS A 114 -48.85 22.87 6.97
C LYS A 114 -49.07 24.32 6.54
N LEU A 115 -47.98 25.06 6.31
CA LEU A 115 -48.04 26.43 5.81
C LEU A 115 -48.61 26.48 4.39
N TRP A 116 -48.25 25.50 3.54
CA TRP A 116 -48.79 25.35 2.21
C TRP A 116 -50.29 25.05 2.23
N GLU A 117 -50.77 24.13 3.08
CA GLU A 117 -52.19 23.83 3.20
C GLU A 117 -53.01 25.08 3.47
N LYS A 118 -52.57 25.92 4.42
CA LYS A 118 -53.23 27.20 4.74
C LYS A 118 -53.17 28.19 3.58
N PHE A 119 -52.00 28.34 2.96
CA PHE A 119 -51.85 29.24 1.82
C PHE A 119 -52.71 28.80 0.63
N TYR A 120 -52.76 27.50 0.35
CA TYR A 120 -53.54 26.92 -0.75
C TYR A 120 -55.05 27.06 -0.53
N GLU A 121 -55.51 26.97 0.72
CA GLU A 121 -56.89 27.28 1.09
C GLU A 121 -57.24 28.73 0.72
N ASP A 122 -56.39 29.70 1.06
CA ASP A 122 -56.59 31.10 0.65
C ASP A 122 -56.62 31.25 -0.89
N VAL A 123 -55.77 30.51 -1.61
CA VAL A 123 -55.78 30.50 -3.08
C VAL A 123 -57.12 29.99 -3.63
N GLN A 124 -57.68 28.91 -3.08
CA GLN A 124 -58.98 28.41 -3.53
C GLN A 124 -60.12 29.37 -3.18
N ASN A 125 -60.09 29.95 -1.97
CA ASN A 125 -61.07 30.96 -1.56
C ASN A 125 -61.05 32.19 -2.47
N PHE A 126 -59.85 32.66 -2.84
CA PHE A 126 -59.69 33.76 -3.80
C PHE A 126 -60.33 33.43 -5.15
N LYS A 127 -60.09 32.23 -5.70
CA LYS A 127 -60.70 31.80 -6.98
C LYS A 127 -62.23 31.78 -6.90
N LEU A 128 -62.79 31.25 -5.80
CA LEU A 128 -64.24 31.20 -5.61
C LEU A 128 -64.86 32.60 -5.53
N LEU A 129 -64.24 33.51 -4.76
CA LEU A 129 -64.74 34.87 -4.58
C LEU A 129 -64.58 35.74 -5.83
N SER A 130 -63.50 35.55 -6.60
CA SER A 130 -63.23 36.31 -7.84
C SER A 130 -64.07 35.85 -9.04
N SER A 131 -64.57 34.61 -9.01
CA SER A 131 -65.52 34.08 -10.00
C SER A 131 -67.00 34.30 -9.65
N SER A 132 -67.31 34.83 -8.46
CA SER A 132 -68.69 35.05 -8.01
C SER A 132 -69.31 36.31 -8.65
N ASP A 133 -70.54 36.19 -9.14
CA ASP A 133 -71.34 37.32 -9.67
C ASP A 133 -71.72 38.34 -8.59
N VAL A 134 -71.74 37.93 -7.31
CA VAL A 134 -72.00 38.80 -6.16
C VAL A 134 -70.69 39.44 -5.72
N LYS A 135 -70.60 40.78 -5.81
CA LYS A 135 -69.44 41.57 -5.36
C LYS A 135 -69.29 41.53 -3.84
N LYS A 136 -68.57 40.53 -3.33
CA LYS A 136 -68.12 40.43 -1.93
C LYS A 136 -66.75 41.11 -1.75
N THR A 137 -66.70 42.42 -1.97
CA THR A 137 -65.44 43.18 -2.04
C THR A 137 -64.61 43.08 -0.75
N GLU A 138 -65.25 43.15 0.42
CA GLU A 138 -64.56 43.11 1.72
C GLU A 138 -63.95 41.74 2.04
N GLU A 139 -64.67 40.65 1.73
CA GLU A 139 -64.15 39.27 1.88
C GLU A 139 -62.97 39.01 0.93
N LEU A 140 -63.05 39.53 -0.30
CA LEU A 140 -61.99 39.41 -1.30
C LEU A 140 -60.73 40.18 -0.89
N GLU A 141 -60.87 41.43 -0.41
CA GLU A 141 -59.77 42.24 0.12
C GLU A 141 -59.06 41.56 1.29
N SER A 142 -59.84 41.01 2.23
CA SER A 142 -59.31 40.25 3.38
C SER A 142 -58.56 38.99 2.95
N THR A 143 -59.07 38.28 1.95
CA THR A 143 -58.42 37.08 1.38
C THR A 143 -57.08 37.45 0.73
N VAL A 144 -57.04 38.51 -0.06
CA VAL A 144 -55.81 39.01 -0.71
C VAL A 144 -54.76 39.44 0.33
N ALA A 145 -55.17 40.10 1.40
CA ALA A 145 -54.27 40.45 2.51
C ALA A 145 -53.71 39.22 3.24
N SER A 146 -54.54 38.18 3.42
CA SER A 146 -54.11 36.90 4.01
C SER A 146 -53.09 36.18 3.12
N ILE A 147 -53.30 36.18 1.80
CA ILE A 147 -52.38 35.62 0.80
C ILE A 147 -51.01 36.30 0.86
N TYR A 148 -50.97 37.64 0.95
CA TYR A 148 -49.71 38.36 1.13
C TYR A 148 -48.94 37.87 2.37
N LYS A 149 -49.62 37.83 3.52
CA LYS A 149 -49.02 37.43 4.80
C LYS A 149 -48.55 35.97 4.80
N HIS A 150 -49.41 35.04 4.38
CA HIS A 150 -49.08 33.62 4.37
C HIS A 150 -48.01 33.28 3.32
N ASN A 151 -48.00 33.96 2.16
CA ASN A 151 -46.91 33.82 1.18
C ASN A 151 -45.55 34.19 1.77
N THR A 152 -45.45 35.30 2.51
CA THR A 152 -44.18 35.71 3.14
C THR A 152 -43.69 34.69 4.16
N ILE A 153 -44.60 34.17 5.01
CA ILE A 153 -44.26 33.16 6.02
C ILE A 153 -43.85 31.83 5.36
N LEU A 154 -44.56 31.42 4.30
CA LEU A 154 -44.25 30.22 3.54
C LEU A 154 -42.91 30.37 2.83
N LEU A 155 -42.65 31.50 2.17
CA LEU A 155 -41.37 31.79 1.51
C LEU A 155 -40.19 31.63 2.46
N ASP A 156 -40.26 32.24 3.64
CA ASP A 156 -39.20 32.17 4.66
C ASP A 156 -38.94 30.71 5.09
N ASN A 157 -39.99 29.92 5.27
CA ASN A 157 -39.84 28.50 5.65
C ASN A 157 -39.33 27.61 4.52
N VAL A 158 -39.71 27.91 3.27
CA VAL A 158 -39.15 27.24 2.09
C VAL A 158 -37.68 27.65 1.92
N ASP A 159 -37.30 28.89 2.21
CA ASP A 159 -35.91 29.34 2.14
C ASP A 159 -35.02 28.67 3.21
N LYS A 160 -35.53 28.54 4.43
CA LYS A 160 -34.91 27.71 5.48
C LYS A 160 -34.73 26.26 5.02
N LEU A 161 -35.74 25.67 4.40
CA LEU A 161 -35.67 24.31 3.86
C LEU A 161 -34.57 24.17 2.79
N VAL A 162 -34.49 25.12 1.85
CA VAL A 162 -33.44 25.15 0.83
C VAL A 162 -32.07 25.24 1.49
N THR A 163 -31.91 26.14 2.46
CA THR A 163 -30.65 26.31 3.20
C THR A 163 -30.25 25.02 3.93
N MET A 164 -31.20 24.30 4.52
CA MET A 164 -30.92 23.00 5.16
C MET A 164 -30.43 21.95 4.16
N TYR A 165 -31.03 21.87 2.97
CA TYR A 165 -30.57 20.95 1.92
C TYR A 165 -29.18 21.33 1.40
N THR A 166 -28.93 22.63 1.17
CA THR A 166 -27.62 23.14 0.75
C THR A 166 -26.55 22.80 1.79
N ASN A 167 -26.77 23.14 3.05
CA ASN A 167 -25.81 22.87 4.12
C ASN A 167 -25.53 21.37 4.28
N HIS A 168 -26.56 20.52 4.19
CA HIS A 168 -26.36 19.07 4.24
C HIS A 168 -25.48 18.56 3.09
N SER A 169 -25.70 19.05 1.87
CA SER A 169 -24.88 18.70 0.71
C SER A 169 -23.45 19.22 0.82
N GLU A 170 -23.26 20.43 1.36
CA GLU A 170 -21.95 21.04 1.58
C GLU A 170 -21.16 20.34 2.68
N ASP A 171 -21.77 20.04 3.83
CA ASP A 171 -21.15 19.33 4.95
C ASP A 171 -20.63 17.96 4.50
N LYS A 172 -21.45 17.23 3.76
CA LYS A 172 -21.07 15.95 3.14
C LYS A 172 -19.88 16.14 2.22
N THR A 173 -19.95 17.09 1.30
CA THR A 173 -18.84 17.41 0.36
C THR A 173 -17.56 17.79 1.09
N ASN A 174 -17.65 18.55 2.18
CA ASN A 174 -16.50 19.00 2.96
C ASN A 174 -15.86 17.85 3.75
N PHE A 175 -16.65 17.00 4.40
CA PHE A 175 -16.16 15.79 5.05
C PHE A 175 -15.35 14.91 4.08
N ILE A 176 -15.85 14.76 2.87
CA ILE A 176 -15.22 13.98 1.80
C ILE A 176 -13.90 14.61 1.36
N LYS A 177 -13.89 15.92 1.09
CA LYS A 177 -12.67 16.64 0.70
C LYS A 177 -11.59 16.46 1.77
N SER A 178 -11.95 16.61 3.05
CA SER A 178 -11.03 16.38 4.16
C SER A 178 -10.53 14.93 4.23
N PHE A 179 -11.41 13.94 4.00
CA PHE A 179 -11.03 12.53 3.90
C PHE A 179 -10.07 12.26 2.74
N GLN A 180 -10.32 12.84 1.56
CA GLN A 180 -9.48 12.70 0.37
C GLN A 180 -8.09 13.31 0.59
N TYR A 181 -8.00 14.51 1.16
CA TYR A 181 -6.71 15.12 1.48
C TYR A 181 -5.93 14.30 2.51
N SER A 182 -6.61 13.81 3.55
CA SER A 182 -5.98 12.96 4.58
C SER A 182 -5.49 11.63 3.99
N SER A 183 -6.32 10.98 3.17
CA SER A 183 -5.95 9.73 2.49
C SER A 183 -4.82 9.94 1.50
N GLY A 184 -4.81 11.06 0.77
CA GLY A 184 -3.73 11.45 -0.14
C GLY A 184 -2.40 11.66 0.61
N ALA A 185 -2.43 12.33 1.77
CA ALA A 185 -1.25 12.50 2.60
C ALA A 185 -0.71 11.16 3.12
N ILE A 186 -1.58 10.26 3.59
CA ILE A 186 -1.21 8.91 4.03
C ILE A 186 -0.61 8.11 2.86
N LEU A 187 -1.23 8.16 1.68
CA LEU A 187 -0.71 7.52 0.47
C LEU A 187 0.68 8.04 0.11
N PHE A 188 0.91 9.34 0.22
CA PHE A 188 2.22 9.94 -0.05
C PHE A 188 3.28 9.47 0.95
N LEU A 189 2.95 9.40 2.24
CA LEU A 189 3.85 8.85 3.27
C LEU A 189 4.17 7.38 3.03
N LEU A 190 3.17 6.57 2.67
CA LEU A 190 3.36 5.16 2.32
C LEU A 190 4.20 4.98 1.06
N PHE A 191 4.04 5.87 0.08
CA PHE A 191 4.87 5.88 -1.12
C PHE A 191 6.33 6.19 -0.78
N ILE A 192 6.59 7.21 0.05
CA ILE A 192 7.94 7.51 0.55
C ILE A 192 8.52 6.32 1.31
N TYR A 193 7.74 5.71 2.21
CA TYR A 193 8.15 4.53 2.95
C TYR A 193 8.49 3.37 2.00
N SER A 194 7.70 3.15 0.95
CA SER A 194 7.99 2.16 -0.09
C SER A 194 9.33 2.41 -0.78
N LEU A 195 9.66 3.68 -1.09
CA LEU A 195 10.94 4.04 -1.70
C LEU A 195 12.11 3.82 -0.73
N MET A 196 11.93 4.15 0.55
CA MET A 196 12.93 3.87 1.58
C MET A 196 13.18 2.36 1.73
N GLN A 197 12.12 1.56 1.73
CA GLN A 197 12.24 0.10 1.80
C GLN A 197 12.97 -0.48 0.57
N LEU A 198 12.70 0.07 -0.63
CA LEU A 198 13.40 -0.33 -1.85
C LEU A 198 14.89 -0.01 -1.77
N LYS A 199 15.25 1.19 -1.29
CA LYS A 199 16.64 1.60 -1.06
C LYS A 199 17.35 0.73 -0.02
N ALA A 200 16.65 0.30 1.04
CA ALA A 200 17.23 -0.59 2.03
C ALA A 200 17.59 -1.97 1.43
N ILE A 201 16.68 -2.51 0.61
CA ILE A 201 16.94 -3.78 -0.11
C ILE A 201 18.12 -3.61 -1.08
N GLU A 202 18.18 -2.50 -1.83
CA GLU A 202 19.31 -2.17 -2.71
C GLU A 202 20.63 -2.15 -1.92
N SER A 203 20.65 -1.47 -0.77
CA SER A 203 21.83 -1.41 0.11
C SER A 203 22.28 -2.78 0.60
N HIS A 204 21.36 -3.65 1.04
CA HIS A 204 21.73 -5.00 1.50
C HIS A 204 22.30 -5.85 0.36
N VAL A 205 21.75 -5.73 -0.85
CA VAL A 205 22.27 -6.41 -2.05
C VAL A 205 23.66 -5.89 -2.40
N ASP A 206 23.87 -4.58 -2.35
CA ASP A 206 25.17 -3.96 -2.60
C ASP A 206 26.22 -4.40 -1.57
N SER A 207 25.87 -4.43 -0.28
CA SER A 207 26.76 -4.93 0.77
C SER A 207 27.14 -6.39 0.52
N PHE A 208 26.16 -7.26 0.22
CA PHE A 208 26.42 -8.65 -0.14
C PHE A 208 27.35 -8.76 -1.37
N MET A 209 27.10 -7.96 -2.41
CA MET A 209 27.92 -7.95 -3.62
C MET A 209 29.35 -7.47 -3.36
N GLN A 210 29.53 -6.46 -2.50
CA GLN A 210 30.86 -5.99 -2.08
C GLN A 210 31.62 -7.07 -1.32
N TYR A 211 30.99 -7.76 -0.36
CA TYR A 211 31.62 -8.90 0.32
C TYR A 211 31.98 -10.02 -0.66
N SER A 212 31.09 -10.34 -1.60
CA SER A 212 31.39 -11.32 -2.64
C SER A 212 32.58 -10.92 -3.50
N LYS A 213 32.75 -9.63 -3.81
CA LYS A 213 33.93 -9.12 -4.54
C LYS A 213 35.21 -9.22 -3.71
N MET A 214 35.15 -8.87 -2.42
CA MET A 214 36.30 -9.00 -1.51
C MET A 214 36.79 -10.45 -1.38
N LEU A 215 35.89 -11.43 -1.48
CA LEU A 215 36.26 -12.85 -1.49
C LEU A 215 37.07 -13.24 -2.73
N VAL A 216 36.72 -12.70 -3.90
CA VAL A 216 37.46 -12.96 -5.15
C VAL A 216 38.79 -12.22 -5.18
N ASP A 217 38.87 -11.04 -4.57
CA ASP A 217 40.07 -10.21 -4.54
C ASP A 217 41.10 -10.64 -3.47
N ASN A 218 40.75 -11.58 -2.58
CA ASN A 218 41.71 -12.13 -1.61
C ASN A 218 42.74 -13.03 -2.30
N GLU A 219 44.01 -12.67 -2.21
CA GLU A 219 45.12 -13.46 -2.79
C GLU A 219 45.47 -14.71 -1.97
N ASP A 220 45.08 -14.77 -0.69
CA ASP A 220 45.41 -15.87 0.23
C ASP A 220 44.16 -16.65 0.68
N ILE A 221 44.12 -17.94 0.31
CA ILE A 221 43.06 -18.89 0.69
C ILE A 221 43.16 -19.40 2.12
N SER A 222 44.25 -19.10 2.82
CA SER A 222 44.53 -19.67 4.14
C SER A 222 43.50 -19.23 5.18
N ASN A 223 42.86 -18.06 4.99
CA ASN A 223 41.83 -17.53 5.90
C ASN A 223 40.81 -16.65 5.17
N LEU A 224 39.93 -17.26 4.38
CA LEU A 224 38.79 -16.53 3.82
C LEU A 224 37.83 -16.10 4.93
N THR A 225 37.43 -14.83 4.92
CA THR A 225 36.51 -14.27 5.93
C THR A 225 35.05 -14.57 5.56
N PRO A 226 34.24 -15.14 6.48
CA PRO A 226 32.82 -15.30 6.24
C PRO A 226 32.12 -13.95 6.00
N ILE A 227 31.15 -13.95 5.09
CA ILE A 227 30.25 -12.83 4.83
C ILE A 227 29.48 -12.51 6.13
N LYS A 228 29.60 -11.26 6.57
CA LYS A 228 28.84 -10.72 7.70
C LYS A 228 27.73 -9.82 7.17
N LEU A 229 26.49 -10.30 7.27
CA LEU A 229 25.31 -9.52 6.93
C LEU A 229 24.81 -8.71 8.13
N GLU A 230 24.05 -7.66 7.84
CA GLU A 230 23.33 -6.91 8.84
C GLU A 230 22.20 -7.76 9.45
N ALA A 231 21.87 -7.50 10.72
CA ALA A 231 20.88 -8.30 11.46
C ALA A 231 19.46 -8.27 10.85
N GLU A 232 19.16 -7.30 9.97
CA GLU A 232 17.86 -7.09 9.34
C GLU A 232 17.81 -7.49 7.84
N SER A 233 18.86 -8.15 7.33
CA SER A 233 18.90 -8.60 5.94
C SER A 233 17.79 -9.59 5.60
N GLU A 234 17.33 -9.55 4.35
CA GLU A 234 16.24 -10.37 3.87
C GLU A 234 16.62 -11.86 3.78
N SER A 235 15.62 -12.74 3.94
CA SER A 235 15.85 -14.18 4.03
C SER A 235 16.61 -14.77 2.85
N GLU A 236 16.36 -14.28 1.63
CA GLU A 236 17.04 -14.75 0.44
C GLU A 236 18.54 -14.38 0.45
N ILE A 237 18.88 -13.18 0.96
CA ILE A 237 20.27 -12.74 1.09
C ILE A 237 20.97 -13.55 2.19
N VAL A 238 20.28 -13.79 3.31
CA VAL A 238 20.79 -14.63 4.41
C VAL A 238 21.04 -16.06 3.95
N GLU A 239 20.11 -16.68 3.23
CA GLU A 239 20.25 -18.06 2.74
C GLU A 239 21.44 -18.23 1.78
N VAL A 240 21.62 -17.27 0.86
CA VAL A 240 22.77 -17.27 -0.06
C VAL A 240 24.06 -17.05 0.72
N SER A 241 24.08 -16.11 1.67
CA SER A 241 25.25 -15.86 2.52
C SER A 241 25.63 -17.07 3.36
N ASP A 242 24.67 -17.77 3.95
CA ASP A 242 24.90 -18.99 4.74
C ASP A 242 25.49 -20.11 3.88
N THR A 243 25.01 -20.24 2.64
CA THR A 243 25.55 -21.20 1.67
C THR A 243 27.00 -20.90 1.31
N ILE A 244 27.31 -19.62 1.03
CA ILE A 244 28.67 -19.18 0.73
C ILE A 244 29.56 -19.32 1.97
N ASN A 245 29.08 -18.97 3.16
CA ASN A 245 29.82 -19.13 4.42
C ASN A 245 30.13 -20.60 4.72
N CYS A 246 29.19 -21.52 4.44
CA CYS A 246 29.44 -22.96 4.54
C CYS A 246 30.56 -23.40 3.58
N PHE A 247 30.56 -22.90 2.35
CA PHE A 247 31.60 -23.17 1.37
C PHE A 247 32.97 -22.61 1.79
N ILE A 248 33.01 -21.36 2.25
CA ILE A 248 34.21 -20.71 2.83
C ILE A 248 34.79 -21.55 3.96
N ASN A 249 33.95 -21.99 4.91
CA ASN A 249 34.40 -22.80 6.04
C ASN A 249 34.96 -24.16 5.61
N LYS A 250 34.38 -24.79 4.57
CA LYS A 250 34.91 -26.03 4.00
C LYS A 250 36.26 -25.82 3.33
N ILE A 251 36.46 -24.72 2.60
CA ILE A 251 37.76 -24.37 2.01
C ILE A 251 38.79 -24.12 3.11
N ASN A 252 38.50 -23.24 4.06
CA ASN A 252 39.41 -22.93 5.17
C ASN A 252 39.81 -24.20 5.93
N SER A 253 38.85 -25.11 6.17
CA SER A 253 39.14 -26.40 6.82
C SER A 253 40.04 -27.28 5.95
N ALA A 254 39.75 -27.41 4.66
CA ALA A 254 40.56 -28.23 3.74
C ALA A 254 42.00 -27.71 3.59
N VAL A 255 42.17 -26.38 3.47
CA VAL A 255 43.48 -25.73 3.44
C VAL A 255 44.21 -25.91 4.76
N GLY A 256 43.51 -25.75 5.90
CA GLY A 256 44.06 -25.98 7.23
C GLY A 256 44.58 -27.41 7.42
N TYR A 257 43.76 -28.42 7.13
CA TYR A 257 44.18 -29.82 7.21
C TYR A 257 45.31 -30.15 6.22
N SER A 258 45.31 -29.57 5.03
CA SER A 258 46.40 -29.74 4.05
C SER A 258 47.71 -29.16 4.55
N ASN A 259 47.69 -27.94 5.12
CA ASN A 259 48.88 -27.32 5.70
C ASN A 259 49.42 -28.11 6.90
N GLU A 260 48.55 -28.62 7.77
CA GLU A 260 48.96 -29.49 8.89
C GLU A 260 49.57 -30.80 8.37
N ALA A 261 48.92 -31.46 7.40
CA ALA A 261 49.42 -32.69 6.80
C ALA A 261 50.76 -32.49 6.10
N LEU A 262 50.97 -31.36 5.42
CA LEU A 262 52.26 -30.99 4.83
C LEU A 262 53.35 -30.87 5.90
N LEU A 263 53.07 -30.15 6.99
CA LEU A 263 54.02 -29.96 8.08
C LEU A 263 54.40 -31.30 8.74
N GLN A 264 53.41 -32.16 9.01
CA GLN A 264 53.66 -33.47 9.60
C GLN A 264 54.40 -34.40 8.64
N SER A 265 54.07 -34.37 7.34
CA SER A 265 54.76 -35.17 6.32
C SER A 265 56.23 -34.76 6.18
N GLN A 266 56.53 -33.46 6.22
CA GLN A 266 57.91 -32.96 6.22
C GLN A 266 58.69 -33.40 7.46
N LYS A 267 58.09 -33.29 8.66
CA LYS A 267 58.70 -33.76 9.90
C LYS A 267 58.95 -35.26 9.90
N ALA A 268 57.97 -36.05 9.43
CA ALA A 268 58.09 -37.50 9.31
C ALA A 268 59.19 -37.89 8.32
N SER A 269 59.24 -37.23 7.14
CA SER A 269 60.29 -37.46 6.15
C SER A 269 61.69 -37.19 6.72
N SER A 270 61.87 -36.06 7.42
CA SER A 270 63.17 -35.74 8.05
C SER A 270 63.57 -36.75 9.13
N LYS A 271 62.59 -37.28 9.88
CA LYS A 271 62.84 -38.30 10.91
C LYS A 271 63.17 -39.66 10.31
N LEU A 272 62.54 -40.03 9.20
CA LEU A 272 62.86 -41.27 8.49
C LEU A 272 64.23 -41.19 7.82
N GLU A 273 64.62 -40.03 7.27
CA GLU A 273 65.96 -39.80 6.71
C GLU A 273 67.06 -39.96 7.78
N GLU A 274 66.88 -39.37 8.96
CA GLU A 274 67.77 -39.58 10.13
C GLU A 274 67.87 -41.06 10.52
N LEU A 275 66.76 -41.79 10.43
CA LEU A 275 66.67 -43.20 10.80
C LEU A 275 67.31 -44.13 9.73
N THR A 276 67.26 -43.75 8.45
CA THR A 276 68.02 -44.40 7.38
C THR A 276 69.52 -44.25 7.62
N ASP A 277 70.00 -43.05 7.96
CA ASP A 277 71.42 -42.82 8.28
C ASP A 277 71.89 -43.65 9.50
N GLU A 278 71.02 -43.83 10.50
CA GLU A 278 71.26 -44.72 11.63
C GLU A 278 71.33 -46.20 11.20
N PHE A 279 70.45 -46.66 10.31
CA PHE A 279 70.50 -48.02 9.77
C PHE A 279 71.78 -48.27 8.97
N ASP A 280 72.18 -47.35 8.11
CA ASP A 280 73.45 -47.41 7.36
C ASP A 280 74.64 -47.61 8.31
N THR A 281 74.68 -46.83 9.40
CA THR A 281 75.74 -46.92 10.41
C THR A 281 75.73 -48.28 11.11
N ILE A 282 74.56 -48.76 11.56
CA ILE A 282 74.41 -50.04 12.27
C ILE A 282 74.73 -51.23 11.36
N LEU A 283 74.35 -51.17 10.08
CA LEU A 283 74.64 -52.20 9.10
C LEU A 283 76.14 -52.33 8.81
N VAL A 284 76.86 -51.21 8.74
CA VAL A 284 78.33 -51.20 8.63
C VAL A 284 79.00 -51.85 9.84
N GLU A 285 78.47 -51.63 11.06
CA GLU A 285 78.99 -52.23 12.30
C GLU A 285 78.71 -53.75 12.42
N LEU A 286 77.60 -54.24 11.87
CA LEU A 286 77.10 -55.62 12.08
C LEU A 286 77.73 -56.71 11.20
N LYS A 287 78.77 -56.40 10.39
CA LYS A 287 79.57 -57.33 9.55
C LYS A 287 79.27 -58.83 9.75
N ASP A 288 78.36 -59.37 8.94
CA ASP A 288 78.05 -60.80 8.74
C ASP A 288 77.39 -61.61 9.90
N LYS A 289 76.33 -61.10 10.55
CA LYS A 289 75.35 -61.96 11.29
C LYS A 289 74.03 -62.12 10.53
N SER A 290 73.88 -63.25 9.85
CA SER A 290 72.98 -63.45 8.68
C SER A 290 71.46 -63.32 8.88
N LEU A 291 70.96 -63.08 10.10
CA LEU A 291 69.51 -62.93 10.37
C LEU A 291 69.15 -61.50 10.77
N ALA A 292 69.95 -60.87 11.64
CA ALA A 292 69.71 -59.48 12.06
C ALA A 292 69.98 -58.48 10.93
N SER A 293 71.06 -58.66 10.15
CA SER A 293 71.37 -57.80 9.00
C SER A 293 70.29 -57.87 7.92
N LYS A 294 69.70 -59.05 7.68
CA LYS A 294 68.61 -59.22 6.72
C LYS A 294 67.33 -58.49 7.16
N HIS A 295 66.99 -58.55 8.45
CA HIS A 295 65.84 -57.80 8.98
C HIS A 295 66.08 -56.29 8.98
N LEU A 296 67.31 -55.84 9.21
CA LEU A 296 67.70 -54.44 9.13
C LEU A 296 67.66 -53.90 7.71
N ASN A 297 68.24 -54.60 6.73
CA ASN A 297 68.14 -54.23 5.31
C ASN A 297 66.67 -54.13 4.85
N ASN A 298 65.84 -55.11 5.20
CA ASN A 298 64.41 -55.04 4.88
C ASN A 298 63.72 -53.84 5.56
N SER A 299 64.18 -53.44 6.76
CA SER A 299 63.61 -52.28 7.49
C SER A 299 64.07 -50.95 6.89
N GLU A 300 65.33 -50.87 6.47
CA GLU A 300 65.89 -49.76 5.70
C GLU A 300 65.14 -49.58 4.38
N ASP A 301 64.95 -50.65 3.59
CA ASP A 301 64.16 -50.64 2.35
C ASP A 301 62.74 -50.09 2.59
N MET A 302 62.08 -50.55 3.66
CA MET A 302 60.74 -50.06 4.03
C MET A 302 60.74 -48.59 4.45
N VAL A 303 61.79 -48.11 5.12
CA VAL A 303 61.92 -46.69 5.52
C VAL A 303 62.19 -45.81 4.29
N ILE A 304 63.02 -46.27 3.36
CA ILE A 304 63.27 -45.60 2.07
C ILE A 304 61.97 -45.51 1.27
N GLU A 305 61.25 -46.63 1.12
CA GLU A 305 59.96 -46.68 0.43
C GLU A 305 58.94 -45.73 1.09
N SER A 306 58.82 -45.77 2.42
CA SER A 306 57.93 -44.88 3.18
C SER A 306 58.29 -43.40 3.02
N THR A 307 59.60 -43.09 2.94
CA THR A 307 60.10 -41.72 2.71
C THR A 307 59.73 -41.26 1.30
N GLU A 308 59.91 -42.11 0.28
CA GLU A 308 59.53 -41.81 -1.09
C GLU A 308 58.01 -41.57 -1.24
N GLU A 309 57.19 -42.40 -0.58
CA GLU A 309 55.73 -42.22 -0.54
C GLU A 309 55.32 -40.92 0.16
N LEU A 310 55.97 -40.54 1.25
CA LEU A 310 55.72 -39.28 1.97
C LEU A 310 56.13 -38.06 1.14
N ILE A 311 57.26 -38.12 0.43
CA ILE A 311 57.70 -37.08 -0.51
C ILE A 311 56.66 -36.92 -1.63
N ASN A 312 56.19 -38.04 -2.20
CA ASN A 312 55.15 -38.01 -3.23
C ASN A 312 53.83 -37.44 -2.71
N SER A 313 53.43 -37.79 -1.48
CA SER A 313 52.23 -37.24 -0.82
C SER A 313 52.36 -35.74 -0.54
N THR A 314 53.53 -35.30 -0.06
CA THR A 314 53.85 -33.87 0.14
C THR A 314 53.77 -33.11 -1.18
N LYS A 315 54.28 -33.70 -2.28
CA LYS A 315 54.19 -33.11 -3.62
C LYS A 315 52.73 -33.01 -4.10
N LYS A 316 51.90 -34.03 -3.87
CA LYS A 316 50.47 -34.01 -4.21
C LYS A 316 49.71 -32.94 -3.41
N LEU A 317 49.96 -32.81 -2.10
CA LEU A 317 49.36 -31.77 -1.25
C LEU A 317 49.82 -30.36 -1.65
N THR A 318 51.09 -30.20 -2.03
CA THR A 318 51.64 -28.94 -2.56
C THR A 318 50.98 -28.58 -3.89
N ASN A 319 50.76 -29.56 -4.77
CA ASN A 319 50.03 -29.35 -6.02
C ASN A 319 48.56 -29.00 -5.78
N LEU A 320 47.90 -29.65 -4.83
CA LEU A 320 46.52 -29.32 -4.45
C LEU A 320 46.42 -27.86 -3.97
N LYS A 321 47.33 -27.44 -3.09
CA LYS A 321 47.41 -26.03 -2.66
C LYS A 321 47.58 -25.09 -3.85
N LYS A 322 48.49 -25.42 -4.77
CA LYS A 322 48.74 -24.64 -5.98
C LYS A 322 47.53 -24.56 -6.92
N GLU A 323 46.75 -25.64 -7.07
CA GLU A 323 45.52 -25.62 -7.87
C GLU A 323 44.41 -24.81 -7.21
N LEU A 324 44.30 -24.86 -5.86
CA LEU A 324 43.39 -23.99 -5.11
C LEU A 324 43.78 -22.50 -5.25
N ASP A 325 45.08 -22.18 -5.21
CA ASP A 325 45.60 -20.82 -5.43
C ASP A 325 45.33 -20.33 -6.86
N LYS A 326 45.48 -21.20 -7.87
CA LYS A 326 45.18 -20.87 -9.28
C LYS A 326 43.71 -20.62 -9.53
N LEU A 327 42.82 -21.39 -8.90
CA LEU A 327 41.37 -21.24 -9.06
C LEU A 327 40.95 -19.81 -8.70
N ILE A 328 41.54 -19.21 -7.67
CA ILE A 328 41.30 -17.81 -7.31
C ILE A 328 41.86 -16.82 -8.33
N LYS A 329 43.10 -17.00 -8.80
CA LYS A 329 43.69 -16.14 -9.84
C LYS A 329 42.86 -16.14 -11.13
N SER A 330 42.31 -17.29 -11.51
CA SER A 330 41.43 -17.40 -12.69
C SER A 330 40.10 -16.66 -12.51
N CYS A 331 39.58 -16.55 -11.27
CA CYS A 331 38.41 -15.74 -10.97
C CYS A 331 38.70 -14.22 -11.03
N GLN A 332 39.96 -13.81 -10.83
CA GLN A 332 40.39 -12.41 -10.93
C GLN A 332 40.60 -11.96 -12.39
N GLU A 333 41.02 -12.85 -13.29
CA GLU A 333 41.21 -12.56 -14.72
C GLU A 333 39.88 -12.32 -15.47
N LEU A 334 38.76 -12.87 -14.99
CA LEU A 334 37.40 -12.60 -15.51
C LEU A 334 36.93 -11.15 -15.27
N LYS A 335 37.71 -10.35 -14.51
CA LYS A 335 37.46 -8.95 -14.19
C LYS A 335 38.11 -7.97 -15.20
N SER A 336 38.89 -8.48 -16.14
CA SER A 336 39.55 -7.72 -17.22
C SER A 336 38.64 -7.49 -18.43
#